data_AF-A0A6I6JD76-F1
#
_entry.id   AF-A0A6I6JD76-F1
#
_cell.length_a   1.000
_cell.length_b   1.000
_cell.length_c   1.000
_cell.angle_alpha   90.00
_cell.angle_beta   90.00
_cell.angle_gamma   90.00
#
_symmetry.space_group_name_H-M   'P 1'
#
loop_
_entity.id
_entity.type
_entity.pdbx_description
1 polymer ?
#
loop_
_entity_poly.entity_id
_entity_poly.type
_entity_poly.pdbx_seq_one_letter_code
_entity_poly.pdbx_strand_id
1 'polypeptide(L)'
;MKRILTLVAVLAMLMLAQGCKSSPAELLDLSTGPEYVGDYLEVSDVLRIGHALDTAETRQPVQWENPATGYQCSMMVFNSDAAMGTATRTFTVLTIAPDGNAEVLNLSGKSSTRNVWNIVALKPASPVGKASRMTLAASPVPEASLTGKIFNGFMVQE
;
A
#
# COMPACT_ATOMS: atom_id res chain seq x y z
N MET A 1 -7.68 34.76 -58.13
CA MET A 1 -8.53 33.87 -57.29
C MET A 1 -8.27 32.38 -57.48
N LYS A 2 -7.82 31.88 -58.65
CA LYS A 2 -7.57 30.43 -58.87
C LYS A 2 -6.39 29.82 -58.08
N ARG A 3 -5.37 30.60 -57.70
CA ARG A 3 -4.17 30.11 -56.98
C ARG A 3 -4.35 29.89 -55.48
N ILE A 4 -5.33 30.57 -54.86
CA ILE A 4 -5.62 30.43 -53.43
C ILE A 4 -6.43 29.14 -53.18
N LEU A 5 -7.34 28.79 -54.11
CA LEU A 5 -8.08 27.52 -54.04
C LEU A 5 -7.16 26.29 -54.13
N THR A 6 -6.10 26.36 -54.93
CA THR A 6 -5.14 25.26 -55.09
C THR A 6 -4.32 25.04 -53.81
N LEU A 7 -4.00 26.12 -53.09
CA LEU A 7 -3.22 26.03 -51.85
C LEU A 7 -4.05 25.43 -50.69
N VAL A 8 -5.33 25.79 -50.60
CA VAL A 8 -6.25 25.22 -49.59
C VAL A 8 -6.53 23.74 -49.87
N ALA A 9 -6.65 23.34 -51.14
CA ALA A 9 -6.85 21.95 -51.52
C ALA A 9 -5.64 21.06 -51.19
N VAL A 10 -4.42 21.57 -51.39
CA VAL A 10 -3.18 20.84 -51.05
C VAL A 10 -3.00 20.73 -49.53
N LEU A 11 -3.34 21.78 -48.77
CA LEU A 11 -3.26 21.77 -47.30
C LEU A 11 -4.30 20.80 -46.68
N ALA A 12 -5.50 20.71 -47.25
CA ALA A 12 -6.52 19.76 -46.80
C ALA A 12 -6.16 18.29 -47.11
N MET A 13 -5.49 18.02 -48.23
CA MET A 13 -4.97 16.68 -48.54
C MET A 13 -3.82 16.27 -47.62
N LEU A 14 -2.96 17.20 -47.22
CA LEU A 14 -1.88 16.93 -46.25
C LEU A 14 -2.41 16.65 -44.83
N MET A 15 -3.52 17.29 -44.44
CA MET A 15 -4.16 17.06 -43.13
C MET A 15 -4.92 15.73 -43.06
N LEU A 16 -5.41 15.20 -44.19
CA LEU A 16 -6.12 13.91 -44.24
C LEU A 16 -5.18 12.70 -44.32
N ALA A 17 -3.92 12.89 -44.71
CA ALA A 17 -2.91 11.82 -44.76
C ALA A 17 -2.19 11.58 -43.41
N GLN A 18 -2.46 12.41 -42.39
CA GLN A 18 -1.94 12.20 -41.03
C GLN A 18 -2.97 11.61 -40.05
N GLY A 19 -4.21 11.38 -40.50
CA GLY A 19 -5.21 10.61 -39.76
C GLY A 19 -5.16 9.14 -40.18
N CYS A 20 -5.00 8.24 -39.21
CA CYS A 20 -5.10 6.78 -39.35
C CYS A 20 -3.86 6.06 -39.90
N LYS A 21 -2.77 6.09 -39.13
CA LYS A 21 -2.03 4.85 -38.87
C LYS A 21 -2.33 4.41 -37.44
N SER A 22 -3.29 3.50 -37.33
CA SER A 22 -3.41 2.58 -36.21
C SER A 22 -2.07 1.88 -36.01
N SER A 23 -1.38 2.22 -34.94
CA SER A 23 -0.68 1.21 -34.16
C SER A 23 -1.16 1.38 -32.73
N PRO A 24 -1.65 0.31 -32.10
CA PRO A 24 -1.71 0.27 -30.66
C PRO A 24 -0.24 0.23 -30.25
N ALA A 25 0.41 1.39 -30.17
CA ALA A 25 1.28 1.56 -29.03
C ALA A 25 0.29 1.39 -27.88
N GLU A 26 0.20 0.21 -27.27
CA GLU A 26 1.08 -0.02 -26.15
C GLU A 26 1.17 1.33 -25.42
N LEU A 27 0.02 1.76 -24.86
CA LEU A 27 -0.06 1.98 -23.43
C LEU A 27 0.84 0.90 -22.85
N LEU A 28 2.13 1.23 -22.81
CA LEU A 28 3.14 0.48 -22.15
C LEU A 28 2.58 0.49 -20.75
N ASP A 29 1.94 -0.62 -20.40
CA ASP A 29 1.80 -1.07 -19.05
C ASP A 29 3.23 -1.24 -18.55
N LEU A 30 3.84 -0.09 -18.26
CA LEU A 30 5.01 0.08 -17.44
C LEU A 30 4.51 -0.17 -16.02
N SER A 31 4.02 -1.36 -15.70
CA SER A 31 4.17 -1.89 -14.34
C SER A 31 5.63 -2.35 -14.23
N THR A 32 6.62 -1.44 -14.27
CA THR A 32 7.20 -0.68 -13.14
C THR A 32 7.32 -1.42 -11.81
N GLY A 33 7.54 -2.74 -11.86
CA GLY A 33 7.99 -3.50 -10.70
C GLY A 33 6.93 -3.64 -9.59
N PRO A 34 7.28 -4.32 -8.48
CA PRO A 34 6.34 -4.55 -7.40
C PRO A 34 5.88 -3.22 -6.77
N GLU A 35 4.56 -3.05 -6.63
CA GLU A 35 3.96 -1.95 -5.89
C GLU A 35 4.08 -2.22 -4.38
N TYR A 36 4.38 -1.19 -3.60
CA TYR A 36 4.50 -1.26 -2.14
C TYR A 36 3.63 -0.19 -1.47
N VAL A 37 3.13 -0.49 -0.27
CA VAL A 37 2.35 0.45 0.55
C VAL A 37 2.89 0.54 1.98
N GLY A 38 2.72 1.69 2.62
CA GLY A 38 3.19 1.92 3.99
C GLY A 38 4.72 2.05 4.08
N ASP A 39 5.36 2.62 3.05
CA ASP A 39 6.79 2.90 2.98
C ASP A 39 7.27 3.93 4.03
N TYR A 40 6.35 4.73 4.57
CA TYR A 40 6.58 5.63 5.70
C TYR A 40 6.60 4.94 7.08
N LEU A 41 6.27 3.64 7.15
CA LEU A 41 6.34 2.88 8.40
C LEU A 41 7.80 2.48 8.66
N GLU A 42 8.22 2.62 9.91
CA GLU A 42 9.55 2.21 10.33
C GLU A 42 9.57 0.72 10.68
N VAL A 43 10.77 0.15 10.75
CA VAL A 43 10.97 -1.23 11.24
C VAL A 43 10.26 -1.45 12.58
N SER A 44 10.28 -0.44 13.47
CA SER A 44 9.60 -0.54 14.77
C SER A 44 8.08 -0.70 14.68
N ASP A 45 7.43 -0.18 13.63
CA ASP A 45 6.01 -0.38 13.37
C ASP A 45 5.75 -1.80 12.86
N VAL A 46 6.61 -2.26 11.94
CA VAL A 46 6.52 -3.62 11.39
C VAL A 46 6.69 -4.67 12.49
N LEU A 47 7.60 -4.45 13.44
CA LEU A 47 7.76 -5.34 14.60
C LEU A 47 6.52 -5.35 15.51
N ARG A 48 5.88 -4.19 15.72
CA ARG A 48 4.61 -4.12 16.46
C ARG A 48 3.47 -4.83 15.73
N ILE A 49 3.39 -4.71 14.41
CA ILE A 49 2.44 -5.46 13.58
C ILE A 49 2.68 -6.95 13.73
N GLY A 50 3.92 -7.43 13.57
CA GLY A 50 4.27 -8.84 13.75
C GLY A 50 3.89 -9.37 15.13
N HIS A 51 4.22 -8.62 16.19
CA HIS A 51 3.85 -9.00 17.56
C HIS A 51 2.34 -8.99 17.81
N ALA A 52 1.61 -8.03 17.23
CA ALA A 52 0.16 -7.99 17.30
C ALA A 52 -0.48 -9.17 16.55
N LEU A 53 0.13 -9.66 15.47
CA LEU A 53 -0.33 -10.89 14.82
C LEU A 53 -0.22 -12.13 15.72
N ASP A 54 0.74 -12.16 16.64
CA ASP A 54 0.86 -13.27 17.61
C ASP A 54 -0.11 -13.13 18.78
N THR A 55 -0.40 -11.91 19.23
CA THR A 55 -1.03 -11.65 20.54
C THR A 55 -2.42 -11.05 20.48
N ALA A 56 -2.77 -10.30 19.42
CA ALA A 56 -4.04 -9.60 19.35
C ALA A 56 -5.19 -10.58 19.13
N GLU A 57 -6.29 -10.34 19.85
CA GLU A 57 -7.56 -11.00 19.60
C GLU A 57 -8.25 -10.38 18.37
N THR A 58 -9.07 -11.19 17.69
CA THR A 58 -9.85 -10.72 16.54
C THR A 58 -10.83 -9.63 17.00
N ARG A 59 -10.91 -8.54 16.24
CA ARG A 59 -11.75 -7.35 16.48
C ARG A 59 -11.36 -6.53 17.71
N GLN A 60 -10.15 -6.71 18.25
CA GLN A 60 -9.58 -5.83 19.26
C GLN A 60 -8.49 -4.96 18.63
N PRO A 61 -8.57 -3.62 18.72
CA PRO A 61 -7.56 -2.76 18.15
C PRO A 61 -6.27 -2.76 18.98
N VAL A 62 -5.13 -2.86 18.31
CA VAL A 62 -3.80 -2.60 18.88
C VAL A 62 -3.31 -1.26 18.36
N GLN A 63 -2.99 -0.35 19.28
CA GLN A 63 -2.68 1.04 18.95
C GLN A 63 -1.27 1.41 19.42
N TRP A 64 -0.59 2.22 18.62
CA TRP A 64 0.70 2.78 19.00
C TRP A 64 0.95 4.10 18.26
N GLU A 65 1.86 4.89 18.79
CA GLU A 65 2.45 6.04 18.10
C GLU A 65 3.92 5.74 17.86
N ASN A 66 4.37 6.02 16.64
CA ASN A 66 5.79 5.97 16.32
C ASN A 66 6.43 7.31 16.70
N PRO A 67 7.34 7.35 17.69
CA PRO A 67 7.95 8.60 18.12
C PRO A 67 8.94 9.20 17.11
N ALA A 68 9.45 8.40 16.16
CA ALA A 68 10.38 8.88 15.14
C ALA A 68 9.66 9.55 13.97
N THR A 69 8.54 8.97 13.51
CA THR A 69 7.77 9.51 12.36
C THR A 69 6.57 10.36 12.77
N GLY A 70 6.13 10.24 14.03
CA GLY A 70 4.92 10.88 14.54
C GLY A 70 3.63 10.28 13.98
N TYR A 71 3.68 9.16 13.27
CA TYR A 71 2.48 8.46 12.82
C TYR A 71 1.80 7.74 13.99
N GLN A 72 0.47 7.85 14.07
CA GLN A 72 -0.34 6.98 14.91
C GLN A 72 -0.90 5.84 14.09
N CYS A 73 -0.84 4.64 14.65
CA CYS A 73 -1.29 3.42 14.00
C CYS A 73 -2.31 2.72 14.87
N SER A 74 -3.34 2.16 14.23
CA SER A 74 -4.35 1.30 14.86
C SER A 74 -4.53 0.08 13.99
N MET A 75 -4.03 -1.06 14.46
CA MET A 75 -4.17 -2.35 13.80
C MET A 75 -5.40 -3.10 14.32
N MET A 76 -6.16 -3.75 13.43
CA MET A 76 -7.26 -4.62 13.83
C MET A 76 -7.28 -5.89 12.98
N VAL A 77 -7.26 -7.05 13.65
CA VAL A 77 -7.41 -8.37 13.00
C VAL A 77 -8.89 -8.68 12.81
N PHE A 78 -9.32 -9.02 11.60
CA PHE A 78 -10.72 -9.33 11.29
C PHE A 78 -11.00 -10.83 11.20
N ASN A 79 -10.03 -11.57 10.69
CA ASN A 79 -10.15 -13.00 10.48
C ASN A 79 -8.84 -13.68 10.85
N SER A 80 -8.96 -14.85 11.47
CA SER A 80 -7.84 -15.74 11.79
C SER A 80 -8.25 -17.14 11.37
N ASP A 81 -7.44 -17.76 10.52
CA ASP A 81 -7.60 -19.13 10.08
C ASP A 81 -6.32 -19.91 10.37
N ALA A 82 -6.45 -21.19 10.70
CA ALA A 82 -5.34 -22.08 10.95
C ALA A 82 -5.63 -23.43 10.27
N ALA A 83 -4.92 -23.70 9.19
CA ALA A 83 -5.07 -24.92 8.40
C ALA A 83 -3.71 -25.56 8.15
N MET A 84 -3.60 -26.87 8.39
CA MET A 84 -2.41 -27.67 8.09
C MET A 84 -1.09 -27.06 8.61
N GLY A 85 -1.09 -26.52 9.84
CA GLY A 85 0.09 -25.92 10.45
C GLY A 85 0.45 -24.52 9.92
N THR A 86 -0.35 -23.93 9.04
CA THR A 86 -0.22 -22.54 8.59
C THR A 86 -1.29 -21.68 9.24
N ALA A 87 -0.88 -20.61 9.92
CA ALA A 87 -1.77 -19.57 10.41
C ALA A 87 -1.88 -18.46 9.35
N THR A 88 -3.11 -18.03 9.05
CA THR A 88 -3.40 -16.89 8.18
C THR A 88 -4.23 -15.87 8.96
N ARG A 89 -3.86 -14.60 8.91
CA ARG A 89 -4.61 -13.50 9.52
C ARG A 89 -4.86 -12.40 8.50
N THR A 90 -6.10 -11.94 8.41
CA THR A 90 -6.47 -10.77 7.61
C THR A 90 -6.74 -9.62 8.56
N PHE A 91 -6.09 -8.49 8.31
CA PHE A 91 -6.08 -7.35 9.23
C PHE A 91 -5.96 -6.04 8.47
N THR A 92 -6.30 -4.94 9.13
CA THR A 92 -6.00 -3.61 8.62
C THR A 92 -5.11 -2.86 9.59
N VAL A 93 -4.38 -1.88 9.04
CA VAL A 93 -3.70 -0.86 9.83
C VAL A 93 -4.22 0.49 9.35
N LEU A 94 -4.95 1.18 10.22
CA LEU A 94 -5.24 2.61 10.05
C LEU A 94 -3.99 3.38 10.47
N THR A 95 -3.50 4.25 9.61
CA THR A 95 -2.39 5.15 9.91
C THR A 95 -2.88 6.60 9.88
N ILE A 96 -2.37 7.43 10.78
CA ILE A 96 -2.69 8.86 10.89
C ILE A 96 -1.36 9.61 10.97
N ALA A 97 -1.06 10.39 9.93
CA ALA A 97 0.14 11.21 9.83
C ALA A 97 0.15 12.35 10.87
N PRO A 98 1.32 12.98 11.13
CA PRO A 98 1.45 14.19 11.96
C PRO A 98 0.46 15.31 11.62
N ASP A 99 0.15 15.46 10.33
CA ASP A 99 -0.78 16.48 9.83
C ASP A 99 -2.27 16.05 9.87
N GLY A 100 -2.56 14.86 10.38
CA GLY A 100 -3.89 14.29 10.50
C GLY A 100 -4.44 13.61 9.23
N ASN A 101 -3.68 13.56 8.12
CA ASN A 101 -4.06 12.72 6.98
C ASN A 101 -4.02 11.25 7.38
N ALA A 102 -5.03 10.50 6.98
CA ALA A 102 -5.16 9.11 7.35
C ALA A 102 -5.43 8.22 6.13
N GLU A 103 -4.93 7.01 6.23
CA GLU A 103 -5.12 5.96 5.23
C GLU A 103 -5.22 4.59 5.90
N VAL A 104 -5.74 3.62 5.15
CA VAL A 104 -5.91 2.24 5.61
C VAL A 104 -5.11 1.31 4.71
N LEU A 105 -4.23 0.54 5.35
CA LEU A 105 -3.54 -0.59 4.75
C LEU A 105 -4.39 -1.84 4.99
N ASN A 106 -4.70 -2.57 3.91
CA ASN A 106 -5.43 -3.84 3.99
C ASN A 106 -4.42 -4.96 3.79
N LEU A 107 -4.16 -5.74 4.83
CA LEU A 107 -3.00 -6.63 4.89
C LEU A 107 -3.42 -8.07 5.17
N SER A 108 -2.57 -9.00 4.75
CA SER A 108 -2.68 -10.42 5.06
C SER A 108 -1.34 -10.94 5.54
N GLY A 109 -1.36 -11.63 6.67
CA GLY A 109 -0.20 -12.28 7.27
C GLY A 109 -0.35 -13.79 7.16
N LYS A 110 0.70 -14.47 6.72
CA LYS A 110 0.79 -15.94 6.74
C LYS A 110 2.02 -16.38 7.53
N SER A 111 1.86 -17.41 8.34
CA SER A 111 2.90 -17.96 9.20
C SER A 111 2.87 -19.48 9.15
N SER A 112 3.94 -20.09 8.62
CA SER A 112 4.17 -21.55 8.65
C SER A 112 5.11 -21.99 9.79
N THR A 113 5.72 -21.02 10.48
CA THR A 113 6.58 -21.21 11.65
C THR A 113 6.13 -20.24 12.72
N ARG A 114 5.98 -20.70 13.96
CA ARG A 114 5.52 -19.87 15.08
C ARG A 114 6.30 -18.56 15.14
N ASN A 115 5.58 -17.43 15.27
CA ASN A 115 6.10 -16.07 15.39
C ASN A 115 6.89 -15.57 14.17
N VAL A 116 6.74 -16.18 12.99
CA VAL A 116 7.36 -15.72 11.74
C VAL A 116 6.26 -15.42 10.73
N TRP A 117 6.01 -14.13 10.51
CA TRP A 117 4.94 -13.65 9.63
C TRP A 117 5.51 -13.14 8.31
N ASN A 118 4.99 -13.68 7.21
CA ASN A 118 5.08 -13.06 5.90
C ASN A 118 3.84 -12.19 5.70
N ILE A 119 4.03 -10.88 5.51
CA ILE A 119 2.96 -9.90 5.43
C ILE A 119 2.97 -9.23 4.07
N VAL A 120 1.80 -9.17 3.45
CA VAL A 120 1.56 -8.54 2.15
C VAL A 120 0.35 -7.63 2.20
N ALA A 121 0.30 -6.65 1.31
CA ALA A 121 -0.88 -5.84 1.10
C ALA A 121 -1.82 -6.51 0.11
N LEU A 122 -3.10 -6.55 0.44
CA LEU A 122 -4.14 -7.12 -0.41
C LEU A 122 -4.55 -6.20 -1.56
N LYS A 123 -4.23 -4.91 -1.44
CA LYS A 123 -4.54 -3.85 -2.40
C LYS A 123 -3.74 -2.58 -2.05
N PRO A 124 -3.68 -1.58 -2.94
CA PRO A 124 -3.10 -0.28 -2.64
C PRO A 124 -3.70 0.39 -1.38
N ALA A 125 -2.92 1.25 -0.74
CA ALA A 125 -3.36 2.02 0.42
C ALA A 125 -4.59 2.86 0.06
N SER A 126 -5.59 2.85 0.94
CA SER A 126 -6.84 3.57 0.71
C SER A 126 -6.87 4.84 1.57
N PRO A 127 -6.91 6.05 0.99
CA PRO A 127 -7.05 7.27 1.78
C PRO A 127 -8.41 7.31 2.46
N VAL A 128 -8.45 7.73 3.72
CA VAL A 128 -9.71 7.90 4.49
C VAL A 128 -10.00 9.36 4.83
N GLY A 129 -9.12 10.27 4.44
CA GLY A 129 -9.25 11.72 4.68
C GLY A 129 -8.55 12.16 5.95
N LYS A 130 -9.12 13.14 6.65
CA LYS A 130 -8.56 13.63 7.92
C LYS A 130 -9.13 12.85 9.10
N ALA A 131 -8.27 12.36 9.98
CA ALA A 131 -8.64 11.71 11.23
C ALA A 131 -8.08 12.48 12.43
N SER A 132 -8.83 12.46 13.53
CA SER A 132 -8.35 13.01 14.80
C SER A 132 -7.32 12.07 15.42
N ARG A 133 -6.27 12.65 15.98
CA ARG A 133 -5.25 11.92 16.74
C ARG A 133 -5.72 11.70 18.17
N MET A 134 -5.29 10.62 18.79
CA MET A 134 -5.64 10.26 20.16
C MET A 134 -4.41 10.40 21.07
N THR A 135 -4.61 10.66 22.35
CA THR A 135 -3.52 10.49 23.33
C THR A 135 -3.36 8.99 23.60
N LEU A 136 -2.24 8.42 23.17
CA LEU A 136 -1.93 7.00 23.36
C LEU A 136 -0.93 6.83 24.51
N ALA A 137 -1.05 5.72 25.24
CA ALA A 137 0.00 5.30 26.15
C ALA A 137 1.25 4.90 25.35
N ALA A 138 2.44 5.09 25.95
CA ALA A 138 3.68 4.64 25.34
C ALA A 138 3.63 3.12 25.10
N SER A 139 3.84 2.71 23.85
CA SER A 139 3.85 1.31 23.45
C SER A 139 5.29 0.86 23.17
N PRO A 140 5.87 -0.07 23.95
CA PRO A 140 7.23 -0.52 23.73
C PRO A 140 7.39 -1.21 22.37
N VAL A 141 8.58 -1.12 21.79
CA VAL A 141 8.93 -1.89 20.59
C VAL A 141 9.23 -3.33 21.04
N PRO A 142 8.58 -4.36 20.46
CA PRO A 142 8.89 -5.74 20.79
C PRO A 142 10.34 -6.10 20.44
N GLU A 143 10.99 -6.91 21.29
CA GLU A 143 12.29 -7.52 20.99
C GLU A 143 12.13 -8.60 19.91
N ALA A 144 12.22 -8.20 18.65
CA ALA A 144 12.06 -9.07 17.49
C ALA A 144 12.94 -8.57 16.32
N SER A 145 13.09 -9.40 15.30
CA SER A 145 13.92 -9.10 14.13
C SER A 145 13.11 -9.13 12.83
N LEU A 146 13.38 -8.18 11.94
CA LEU A 146 12.94 -8.26 10.56
C LEU A 146 13.93 -9.09 9.74
N THR A 147 13.44 -10.08 9.01
CA THR A 147 14.26 -10.84 8.06
C THR A 147 14.33 -10.07 6.74
N GLY A 148 15.45 -9.41 6.47
CA GLY A 148 15.66 -8.56 5.29
C GLY A 148 16.48 -7.32 5.65
N LYS A 149 17.17 -6.71 4.68
CA LYS A 149 18.05 -5.55 4.98
C LYS A 149 17.30 -4.23 5.12
N ILE A 150 16.21 -4.05 4.39
CA ILE A 150 15.47 -2.78 4.28
C ILE A 150 13.98 -3.09 4.16
N PHE A 151 13.14 -2.35 4.88
CA PHE A 151 11.70 -2.37 4.71
C PHE A 151 11.32 -1.26 3.71
N ASN A 152 10.71 -1.64 2.59
CA ASN A 152 10.28 -0.72 1.52
C ASN A 152 8.76 -0.54 1.49
N GLY A 153 8.05 -0.94 2.54
CA GLY A 153 6.60 -1.13 2.53
C GLY A 153 6.18 -2.58 2.35
N PHE A 154 4.87 -2.82 2.45
CA PHE A 154 4.25 -4.11 2.17
C PHE A 154 3.97 -4.23 0.68
N MET A 155 4.46 -5.30 0.06
CA MET A 155 4.22 -5.57 -1.35
C MET A 155 2.72 -5.83 -1.59
N VAL A 156 2.15 -5.16 -2.58
CA VAL A 156 0.77 -5.38 -3.02
C VAL A 156 0.70 -6.69 -3.79
N GLN A 157 -0.26 -7.56 -3.45
CA GLN A 157 -0.52 -8.79 -4.19
C GLN A 157 -1.15 -8.46 -5.55
N GLU A 158 -0.58 -9.03 -6.61
CA GLU A 158 -1.18 -9.09 -7.97
C GLU A 158 -2.37 -10.05 -8.03
#